data_AF-C0FP74-F1
#
_entry.id   AF-C0FP74-F1
#
_cell.length_a   1.000
_cell.length_b   1.000
_cell.length_c   1.000
_cell.angle_alpha   90.00
_cell.angle_beta   90.00
_cell.angle_gamma   90.00
#
_symmetry.space_group_name_H-M   'P 1'
#
loop_
_entity.id
_entity.type
_entity.pdbx_description
1 polymer ?
#
loop_
_entity_poly.entity_id
_entity_poly.type
_entity_poly.pdbx_seq_one_letter_code
_entity_poly.pdbx_strand_id
1 'polypeptide(L)'
;MEKAKACREEIVMSEKSSAEVIIGGKVYTLSGYEGEEYLQKVAAYINNKINEFDSMEDYRRFPTDMKATLLQLNIADDYFKAKAQVEKLEQDIEMKDREIYNLKHDLISNQIKTESDEKTLTELQAENKELLLSKAKLEAANKELLLNKTKLEASLEDALLGKVPGAKKHGEEKNAKKEE
;
A
#
# COMPACT_ATOMS: atom_id res chain seq x y z
N MET A 1 -21.34 31.11 14.69
CA MET A 1 -22.79 31.39 14.82
C MET A 1 -23.63 30.68 13.76
N GLU A 2 -23.17 30.52 12.52
CA GLU A 2 -23.92 29.81 11.45
C GLU A 2 -24.21 28.34 11.76
N LYS A 3 -23.25 27.55 12.26
CA LYS A 3 -23.49 26.13 12.59
C LYS A 3 -24.58 25.91 13.64
N ALA A 4 -24.69 26.81 14.62
CA ALA A 4 -25.73 26.76 15.65
C ALA A 4 -27.11 27.16 15.11
N LYS A 5 -27.16 27.99 14.06
CA LYS A 5 -28.40 28.36 13.35
C LYS A 5 -28.87 27.23 12.43
N ALA A 6 -27.95 26.58 11.72
CA ALA A 6 -28.23 25.43 10.86
C ALA A 6 -28.80 24.22 11.65
N CYS A 7 -28.20 23.83 12.78
CA CYS A 7 -28.77 22.77 13.63
C CYS A 7 -30.15 23.14 14.19
N ARG A 8 -30.41 24.43 14.46
CA ARG A 8 -31.73 24.88 14.94
C ARG A 8 -32.81 24.78 13.86
N GLU A 9 -32.46 25.05 12.60
CA GLU A 9 -33.39 24.95 11.47
C GLU A 9 -33.65 23.47 11.06
N GLU A 10 -32.66 22.58 11.17
CA GLU A 10 -32.82 21.14 10.94
C GLU A 10 -33.77 20.47 11.95
N ILE A 11 -33.71 20.86 13.23
CA ILE A 11 -34.60 20.36 14.30
C ILE A 11 -36.06 20.80 14.09
N VAL A 12 -36.32 21.85 13.32
CA VAL A 12 -37.68 22.37 13.06
C VAL A 12 -38.37 21.64 11.90
N MET A 13 -37.63 20.94 11.03
CA MET A 13 -38.16 20.28 9.83
C MET A 13 -38.44 18.77 9.99
N SER A 14 -38.03 18.16 11.11
CA SER A 14 -38.42 16.79 11.46
C SER A 14 -39.75 16.82 12.22
N GLU A 15 -40.80 16.28 11.61
CA GLU A 15 -42.09 16.11 12.29
C GLU A 15 -41.89 15.21 13.52
N LYS A 16 -42.31 15.69 14.69
CA LYS A 16 -42.24 14.89 15.92
C LYS A 16 -43.14 13.67 15.75
N SER A 17 -42.56 12.47 15.79
CA SER A 17 -43.32 11.24 15.90
C SER A 17 -43.81 11.08 17.34
N SER A 18 -44.94 10.41 17.51
CA SER A 18 -45.44 10.02 18.83
C SER A 18 -45.77 8.54 18.84
N ALA A 19 -45.42 7.87 19.94
CA ALA A 19 -45.64 6.45 20.13
C ALA A 19 -46.17 6.19 21.55
N GLU A 20 -47.12 5.27 21.67
CA GLU A 20 -47.53 4.74 22.97
C GLU A 20 -46.61 3.60 23.37
N VAL A 21 -46.04 3.70 24.56
CA VAL A 21 -45.12 2.72 25.13
C VAL A 21 -45.56 2.34 26.54
N ILE A 22 -45.19 1.14 26.97
CA ILE A 22 -45.40 0.68 28.34
C ILE A 22 -44.07 0.76 29.07
N ILE A 23 -43.99 1.54 30.16
CA ILE A 23 -42.79 1.65 31.01
C ILE A 23 -43.20 1.40 32.46
N GLY A 24 -42.57 0.43 33.12
CA GLY A 24 -42.86 0.08 34.52
C GLY A 24 -44.34 -0.27 34.76
N GLY A 25 -44.99 -0.90 33.78
CA GLY A 25 -46.41 -1.26 33.83
C GLY A 25 -47.40 -0.10 33.60
N LYS A 26 -46.93 1.10 33.27
CA LYS A 26 -47.78 2.27 32.93
C LYS A 26 -47.64 2.63 31.46
N VAL A 27 -48.74 3.05 30.85
CA VAL A 27 -48.77 3.52 29.46
C VAL A 27 -48.33 5.00 29.42
N TYR A 28 -47.39 5.31 28.55
CA TYR A 28 -46.89 6.65 28.28
C TYR A 28 -46.96 6.94 26.78
N THR A 29 -47.30 8.17 26.42
CA THR A 29 -47.11 8.65 25.05
C THR A 29 -45.78 9.40 24.98
N LEU A 30 -44.81 8.84 24.28
CA LEU A 30 -43.53 9.49 24.02
C LEU A 30 -43.61 10.25 22.71
N SER A 31 -43.18 11.51 22.70
CA SER A 31 -43.05 12.32 21.49
C SER A 31 -41.60 12.71 21.29
N GLY A 32 -41.06 12.49 20.09
CA GLY A 32 -39.66 12.76 19.77
C GLY A 32 -39.42 12.92 18.28
N TYR A 33 -38.19 13.27 17.90
CA TYR A 33 -37.78 13.35 16.49
C TYR A 33 -37.38 11.99 15.91
N GLU A 34 -37.25 11.01 16.79
CA GLU A 34 -36.93 9.64 16.43
C GLU A 34 -38.19 8.87 16.05
N GLY A 35 -38.03 7.83 15.23
CA GLY A 35 -39.13 6.96 14.84
C GLY A 35 -39.69 6.14 16.00
N GLU A 36 -40.92 5.66 15.83
CA GLU A 36 -41.61 4.82 16.82
C GLU A 36 -40.75 3.61 17.26
N GLU A 37 -40.09 2.91 16.33
CA GLU A 37 -39.24 1.76 16.65
C GLU A 37 -38.14 2.11 17.65
N TYR A 38 -37.52 3.28 17.50
CA TYR A 38 -36.50 3.75 18.43
C TYR A 38 -37.11 4.06 19.80
N LEU A 39 -38.26 4.75 19.85
CA LEU A 39 -38.96 5.04 21.10
C LEU A 39 -39.35 3.75 21.83
N GLN A 40 -39.81 2.72 21.12
CA GLN A 40 -40.09 1.39 21.68
C GLN A 40 -38.82 0.72 22.22
N LYS A 41 -37.68 0.82 21.51
CA LYS A 41 -36.38 0.32 22.00
C LYS A 41 -35.96 1.01 23.30
N VAL A 42 -36.12 2.34 23.38
CA VAL A 42 -35.82 3.10 24.61
C VAL A 42 -36.71 2.65 25.76
N ALA A 43 -38.01 2.48 25.52
CA ALA A 43 -38.94 1.97 26.54
C ALA A 43 -38.57 0.55 27.01
N ALA A 44 -38.23 -0.34 26.08
CA ALA A 44 -37.77 -1.70 26.38
C ALA A 44 -36.48 -1.69 27.21
N TYR A 45 -35.53 -0.82 26.88
CA TYR A 45 -34.29 -0.65 27.65
C TYR A 45 -34.57 -0.22 29.09
N ILE A 46 -35.43 0.80 29.29
CA ILE A 46 -35.81 1.26 30.63
C ILE A 46 -36.51 0.14 31.41
N ASN A 47 -37.40 -0.62 30.78
CA ASN A 47 -38.06 -1.76 31.43
C ASN A 47 -37.07 -2.84 31.86
N ASN A 48 -36.06 -3.14 31.04
CA ASN A 48 -35.03 -4.09 31.42
C ASN A 48 -34.28 -3.62 32.66
N LYS A 49 -33.90 -2.33 32.72
CA LYS A 49 -33.28 -1.75 33.91
C LYS A 49 -34.20 -1.79 35.14
N ILE A 50 -35.48 -1.48 34.99
CA ILE A 50 -36.45 -1.61 36.09
C ILE A 50 -36.49 -3.05 36.61
N ASN A 51 -36.60 -4.03 35.70
CA ASN A 51 -36.66 -5.45 36.04
C ASN A 51 -35.38 -5.96 36.73
N GLU A 52 -34.21 -5.52 36.26
CA GLU A 52 -32.91 -5.83 36.88
C GLU A 52 -32.87 -5.35 38.33
N PHE A 53 -33.25 -4.09 38.56
CA PHE A 53 -33.24 -3.51 39.91
C PHE A 53 -34.34 -4.12 40.81
N ASP A 54 -35.52 -4.41 40.28
CA ASP A 54 -36.60 -5.06 41.03
C ASP A 54 -36.27 -6.51 41.44
N SER A 55 -35.33 -7.15 40.74
CA SER A 55 -34.80 -8.46 41.15
C SER A 55 -33.95 -8.40 42.43
N MET A 56 -33.46 -7.21 42.80
CA MET A 56 -32.61 -7.01 43.99
C MET A 56 -33.47 -6.78 45.24
N GLU A 57 -33.29 -7.60 46.27
CA GLU A 57 -34.10 -7.52 47.49
C GLU A 57 -33.93 -6.19 48.25
N ASP A 58 -32.69 -5.72 48.38
CA ASP A 58 -32.38 -4.46 49.07
C ASP A 58 -32.95 -3.26 48.32
N TYR A 59 -32.93 -3.29 46.99
CA TYR A 59 -33.50 -2.23 46.18
C TYR A 59 -35.00 -2.07 46.38
N ARG A 60 -35.73 -3.19 46.46
CA ARG A 60 -37.18 -3.20 46.66
C ARG A 60 -37.64 -2.50 47.93
N ARG A 61 -36.78 -2.45 48.96
CA ARG A 61 -37.08 -1.82 50.26
C ARG A 61 -36.93 -0.29 50.25
N PHE A 62 -36.28 0.28 49.23
CA PHE A 62 -36.12 1.73 49.15
C PHE A 62 -37.44 2.45 48.81
N PRO A 63 -37.60 3.70 49.27
CA PRO A 63 -38.68 4.58 48.82
C PRO A 63 -38.64 4.78 47.30
N THR A 64 -39.81 5.03 46.70
CA THR A 64 -39.96 5.19 45.24
C THR A 64 -39.05 6.27 44.65
N ASP A 65 -38.89 7.41 45.34
CA ASP A 65 -38.05 8.50 44.86
C ASP A 65 -36.58 8.08 44.80
N MET A 66 -36.10 7.36 45.81
CA MET A 66 -34.73 6.86 45.84
C MET A 66 -34.49 5.80 44.76
N LYS A 67 -35.46 4.90 44.52
CA LYS A 67 -35.42 3.96 43.40
C LYS A 67 -35.28 4.68 42.06
N ALA A 68 -36.12 5.69 41.82
CA ALA A 68 -36.05 6.49 40.61
C ALA A 68 -34.69 7.17 40.43
N THR A 69 -34.12 7.76 41.49
CA THR A 69 -32.79 8.38 41.44
C THR A 69 -31.68 7.37 41.16
N LEU A 70 -31.72 6.17 41.74
CA LEU A 70 -30.74 5.11 41.48
C LEU A 70 -30.80 4.61 40.03
N LEU A 71 -32.01 4.43 39.49
CA LEU A 71 -32.22 4.06 38.09
C LEU A 71 -31.68 5.13 37.14
N GLN A 72 -31.98 6.41 37.42
CA GLN A 72 -31.46 7.55 36.65
C GLN A 72 -29.93 7.61 36.69
N LEU A 73 -29.33 7.40 37.87
CA LEU A 73 -27.88 7.37 38.03
C LEU A 73 -27.25 6.24 37.21
N ASN A 74 -27.87 5.07 37.19
CA ASN A 74 -27.38 3.94 36.41
C ASN A 74 -27.43 4.20 34.90
N ILE A 75 -28.52 4.78 34.39
CA ILE A 75 -28.65 5.14 32.97
C ILE A 75 -27.63 6.24 32.61
N ALA A 76 -27.43 7.21 33.50
CA ALA A 76 -26.42 8.26 33.30
C ALA A 76 -25.00 7.67 33.25
N ASP A 77 -24.67 6.72 34.13
CA ASP A 77 -23.40 6.01 34.14
C ASP A 77 -23.17 5.23 32.83
N ASP A 78 -24.19 4.51 32.33
CA ASP A 78 -24.11 3.84 31.03
C ASP A 78 -23.85 4.83 29.89
N TYR A 79 -24.52 5.98 29.89
CA TYR A 79 -24.30 7.06 28.91
C TYR A 79 -22.85 7.58 28.97
N PHE A 80 -22.34 7.92 30.16
CA PHE A 80 -20.99 8.45 30.30
C PHE A 80 -19.92 7.43 29.93
N LYS A 81 -20.12 6.14 30.26
CA LYS A 81 -19.23 5.06 29.84
C LYS A 81 -19.21 4.88 28.32
N ALA A 82 -20.39 4.85 27.69
CA ALA A 82 -20.49 4.77 26.24
C ALA A 82 -19.85 6.00 25.56
N LYS A 83 -20.10 7.20 26.09
CA LYS A 83 -19.50 8.45 25.59
C LYS A 83 -17.98 8.43 25.70
N ALA A 84 -17.43 8.04 26.84
CA ALA A 84 -15.98 7.93 27.02
C ALA A 84 -15.35 6.91 26.06
N GLN A 85 -16.05 5.80 25.78
CA GLN A 85 -15.60 4.83 24.78
C GLN A 85 -15.60 5.42 23.37
N VAL A 86 -16.64 6.18 22.99
CA VAL A 86 -16.69 6.88 21.70
C VAL A 86 -15.56 7.90 21.59
N GLU A 87 -15.37 8.75 22.60
CA GLU A 87 -14.29 9.75 22.61
C GLU A 87 -12.90 9.10 22.47
N LYS A 88 -12.69 7.94 23.11
CA LYS A 88 -11.46 7.16 22.93
C LYS A 88 -11.30 6.64 21.51
N LEU A 89 -12.36 6.09 20.92
CA LEU A 89 -12.33 5.59 19.55
C LEU A 89 -12.08 6.71 18.53
N GLU A 90 -12.65 7.90 18.75
CA GLU A 90 -12.39 9.08 17.92
C GLU A 90 -10.91 9.48 17.95
N GLN A 91 -10.27 9.47 19.13
CA GLN A 91 -8.83 9.71 19.26
C GLN A 91 -7.99 8.63 18.56
N ASP A 92 -8.37 7.36 18.68
CA ASP A 92 -7.70 6.26 18.01
C ASP A 92 -7.80 6.36 16.49
N ILE A 93 -8.96 6.77 15.96
CA ILE A 93 -9.17 7.04 14.53
C ILE A 93 -8.27 8.18 14.07
N GLU A 94 -8.23 9.31 14.80
CA GLU A 94 -7.39 10.45 14.44
C GLU A 94 -5.89 10.09 14.43
N MET A 95 -5.44 9.26 15.39
CA MET A 95 -4.07 8.73 15.39
C MET A 95 -3.80 7.86 14.16
N LYS A 96 -4.71 6.95 13.83
CA LYS A 96 -4.58 6.07 12.66
C LYS A 96 -4.61 6.83 11.35
N ASP A 97 -5.44 7.86 11.23
CA ASP A 97 -5.49 8.70 10.02
C ASP A 97 -4.17 9.44 9.78
N ARG A 98 -3.53 9.94 10.85
CA ARG A 98 -2.18 10.53 10.77
C ARG A 98 -1.13 9.50 10.36
N GLU A 99 -1.17 8.31 10.93
CA GLU A 99 -0.26 7.22 10.57
C GLU A 99 -0.42 6.82 9.09
N ILE A 100 -1.65 6.64 8.63
CA ILE A 100 -1.97 6.36 7.22
C ILE A 100 -1.46 7.46 6.31
N TYR A 101 -1.62 8.73 6.69
CA TYR A 101 -1.10 9.85 5.92
C TYR A 101 0.42 9.78 5.75
N ASN A 102 1.15 9.54 6.85
CA ASN A 102 2.61 9.40 6.82
C ASN A 102 3.04 8.23 5.94
N LEU A 103 2.40 7.06 6.10
CA LEU A 103 2.70 5.88 5.29
C LEU A 103 2.42 6.10 3.80
N LYS A 104 1.36 6.83 3.45
CA LYS A 104 1.08 7.22 2.06
C LYS A 104 2.18 8.13 1.51
N HIS A 105 2.65 9.08 2.30
CA HIS A 105 3.74 9.98 1.90
C HIS A 105 5.05 9.21 1.67
N ASP A 106 5.39 8.29 2.57
CA ASP A 106 6.58 7.44 2.44
C ASP A 106 6.48 6.52 1.22
N LEU A 107 5.29 5.94 0.97
CA LEU A 107 5.05 5.10 -0.19
C LEU A 107 5.27 5.86 -1.49
N ILE A 108 4.70 7.07 -1.62
CA ILE A 108 4.89 7.91 -2.81
C ILE A 108 6.37 8.28 -2.98
N SER A 109 7.05 8.67 -1.89
CA SER A 109 8.46 9.01 -1.92
C SER A 109 9.32 7.84 -2.39
N ASN A 110 9.05 6.64 -1.88
CA ASN A 110 9.73 5.42 -2.30
C ASN A 110 9.40 5.05 -3.75
N GLN A 111 8.17 5.26 -4.21
CA GLN A 111 7.81 5.01 -5.61
C GLN A 111 8.57 5.94 -6.56
N ILE A 112 8.63 7.24 -6.27
CA ILE A 112 9.41 8.20 -7.06
C ILE A 112 10.89 7.80 -7.09
N LYS A 113 11.44 7.38 -5.95
CA LYS A 113 12.83 6.92 -5.87
C LYS A 113 13.06 5.68 -6.73
N THR A 114 12.19 4.68 -6.63
CA THR A 114 12.28 3.46 -7.44
C THR A 114 12.19 3.78 -8.93
N GLU A 115 11.27 4.63 -9.36
CA GLU A 115 11.17 5.06 -10.76
C GLU A 115 12.43 5.79 -11.25
N SER A 116 13.07 6.56 -10.37
CA SER A 116 14.37 7.20 -10.67
C SER A 116 15.48 6.16 -10.78
N ASP A 117 15.59 5.26 -9.81
CA ASP A 117 16.61 4.21 -9.79
C ASP A 117 16.47 3.28 -11.01
N GLU A 118 15.24 2.92 -11.41
CA GLU A 118 14.96 2.16 -12.62
C GLU A 118 15.45 2.87 -13.89
N LYS A 119 15.22 4.18 -14.02
CA LYS A 119 15.76 4.96 -15.16
C LYS A 119 17.28 4.92 -15.19
N THR A 120 17.94 5.19 -14.06
CA THR A 120 19.41 5.13 -14.00
C THR A 120 19.94 3.74 -14.32
N LEU A 121 19.24 2.68 -13.91
CA LEU A 121 19.60 1.30 -14.20
C LEU A 121 19.50 1.01 -15.70
N THR A 122 18.46 1.50 -16.38
CA THR A 122 18.33 1.36 -17.85
C THR A 122 19.43 2.11 -18.61
N GLU A 123 19.81 3.31 -18.16
CA GLU A 123 20.89 4.11 -18.74
C GLU A 123 22.24 3.40 -18.60
N LEU A 124 22.56 2.93 -17.39
CA LEU A 124 23.78 2.16 -17.12
C LEU A 124 23.83 0.85 -17.91
N GLN A 125 22.69 0.17 -18.09
CA GLN A 125 22.63 -1.03 -18.94
C GLN A 125 22.92 -0.72 -20.41
N ALA A 126 22.42 0.41 -20.93
CA ALA A 126 22.70 0.84 -22.29
C ALA A 126 24.17 1.21 -22.48
N GLU A 127 24.74 1.98 -21.56
CA GLU A 127 26.17 2.34 -21.58
C GLU A 127 27.08 1.11 -21.49
N ASN A 128 26.75 0.15 -20.60
CA ASN A 128 27.52 -1.08 -20.48
C ASN A 128 27.50 -1.88 -21.80
N LYS A 129 26.35 -1.96 -22.47
CA LYS A 129 26.24 -2.62 -23.78
C LYS A 129 27.09 -1.92 -24.84
N GLU A 130 27.12 -0.59 -24.88
CA GLU A 130 27.95 0.18 -25.80
C GLU A 130 29.45 -0.05 -25.53
N LEU A 131 29.85 -0.01 -24.27
CA LEU A 131 31.23 -0.28 -23.85
C LEU A 131 31.67 -1.70 -24.23
N LEU A 132 30.80 -2.71 -24.07
CA LEU A 132 31.09 -4.08 -24.51
C LEU A 132 31.30 -4.17 -26.03
N LEU A 133 30.47 -3.48 -26.82
CA LEU A 133 30.63 -3.42 -28.28
C LEU A 133 31.92 -2.71 -28.69
N SER A 134 32.25 -1.59 -28.04
CA SER A 134 33.49 -0.85 -28.28
C SER A 134 34.71 -1.69 -27.94
N LYS A 135 34.69 -2.37 -26.79
CA LYS A 135 35.73 -3.30 -26.37
C LYS A 135 35.95 -4.42 -27.40
N ALA A 136 34.87 -5.06 -27.87
CA ALA A 136 34.97 -6.11 -28.88
C ALA A 136 35.57 -5.61 -30.21
N LYS A 137 35.21 -4.40 -30.65
CA LYS A 137 35.80 -3.77 -31.84
C LYS A 137 37.29 -3.50 -31.68
N LEU A 138 37.71 -2.95 -30.54
CA LEU A 138 39.11 -2.70 -30.24
C LEU A 138 39.93 -3.99 -30.15
N GLU A 139 39.38 -5.04 -29.53
CA GLU A 139 40.01 -6.36 -29.47
C GLU A 139 40.19 -6.97 -30.87
N ALA A 140 39.18 -6.86 -31.74
CA ALA A 140 39.28 -7.31 -33.12
C ALA A 140 40.34 -6.54 -33.92
N ALA A 141 40.35 -5.20 -33.81
CA ALA A 141 41.34 -4.35 -34.48
C ALA A 141 42.77 -4.65 -34.00
N ASN A 142 42.96 -4.84 -32.69
CA ASN A 142 44.26 -5.22 -32.13
C ASN A 142 44.72 -6.59 -32.65
N LYS A 143 43.81 -7.56 -32.77
CA LYS A 143 44.13 -8.89 -33.31
C LYS A 143 44.53 -8.81 -34.78
N GLU A 144 43.85 -7.99 -35.57
CA GLU A 144 44.19 -7.76 -36.97
C GLU A 144 45.56 -7.07 -37.12
N LEU A 145 45.83 -6.04 -36.32
CA LEU A 145 47.14 -5.38 -36.29
C LEU A 145 48.27 -6.35 -35.93
N LEU A 146 48.05 -7.25 -34.97
CA LEU A 146 49.04 -8.26 -34.60
C LEU A 146 49.30 -9.26 -35.74
N LEU A 147 48.24 -9.67 -36.46
CA LEU A 147 48.36 -10.53 -37.64
C LEU A 147 49.12 -9.82 -38.77
N ASN A 148 48.88 -8.53 -38.98
CA ASN A 148 49.57 -7.75 -40.00
C ASN A 148 51.05 -7.55 -39.62
N LYS A 149 51.34 -7.27 -38.35
CA LYS A 149 52.71 -7.16 -37.83
C LYS A 149 53.50 -8.46 -38.06
N THR A 150 52.95 -9.61 -37.67
CA THR A 150 53.62 -10.91 -37.84
C THR A 150 53.86 -11.27 -39.30
N LYS A 151 52.91 -10.97 -40.20
CA LYS A 151 53.12 -11.10 -41.65
C LYS A 151 54.23 -10.20 -42.17
N LEU A 152 54.31 -8.96 -41.69
CA LEU A 152 55.36 -8.02 -42.08
C LEU A 152 56.73 -8.51 -41.61
N GLU A 153 56.82 -9.00 -40.37
CA GLU A 153 58.04 -9.57 -39.78
C GLU A 153 58.50 -10.80 -40.58
N ALA A 154 57.60 -11.72 -40.94
CA ALA A 154 57.93 -12.88 -41.78
C ALA A 154 58.40 -12.48 -43.18
N SER A 155 57.75 -11.49 -43.81
CA SER A 155 58.17 -10.95 -45.12
C SER A 155 59.54 -10.26 -45.06
N LEU A 156 59.84 -9.59 -43.94
CA LEU A 156 61.14 -8.96 -43.70
C LEU A 156 62.23 -10.02 -43.49
N GLU A 157 61.92 -11.11 -42.77
CA GLU A 157 62.82 -12.23 -42.55
C GLU A 157 63.13 -12.98 -43.87
N ASP A 158 62.12 -13.24 -44.70
CA ASP A 158 62.28 -13.78 -46.06
C ASP A 158 63.14 -12.88 -46.96
N ALA A 159 62.99 -11.56 -46.84
CA ALA A 159 63.79 -10.59 -47.59
C ALA A 159 65.26 -10.54 -47.10
N LEU A 160 65.51 -10.78 -45.81
CA LEU A 160 66.84 -10.81 -45.21
C LEU A 160 67.58 -12.15 -45.45
N LEU A 161 66.85 -13.28 -45.60
CA LEU A 161 67.42 -14.62 -45.81
C LEU A 161 67.81 -14.97 -47.26
N GLY A 162 67.66 -14.05 -48.22
CA GLY A 162 68.34 -14.07 -49.52
C GLY A 162 68.22 -15.36 -50.35
N LYS A 163 67.31 -15.38 -51.34
CA LYS A 163 67.41 -16.33 -52.46
C LYS A 163 68.75 -16.16 -53.18
N VAL A 164 69.64 -17.15 -53.06
CA VAL A 164 70.75 -17.38 -53.99
C VAL A 164 70.15 -17.88 -55.32
N PRO A 165 70.30 -17.17 -56.45
CA PRO A 165 69.86 -17.67 -57.75
C PRO A 165 70.97 -18.50 -58.40
N GLY A 166 70.74 -19.80 -58.59
CA GLY A 166 71.71 -20.72 -59.18
C GLY A 166 71.10 -21.70 -60.19
N ALA A 167 71.08 -21.26 -61.45
CA ALA A 167 71.21 -22.04 -62.70
C ALA A 167 70.24 -23.20 -63.05
N LYS A 168 69.52 -22.98 -64.16
CA LYS A 168 68.91 -23.97 -65.06
C LYS A 168 69.87 -25.11 -65.45
N LYS A 169 69.35 -26.34 -65.62
CA LYS A 169 69.63 -27.18 -66.82
C LYS A 169 68.43 -28.06 -67.21
N HIS A 170 68.30 -28.16 -68.53
CA HIS A 170 67.36 -28.89 -69.40
C HIS A 170 67.50 -30.43 -69.37
N GLY A 171 66.46 -31.10 -69.89
CA GLY A 171 66.54 -32.35 -70.69
C GLY A 171 65.79 -33.53 -70.06
N GLU A 172 64.57 -33.87 -70.55
CA GLU A 172 64.29 -35.02 -71.47
C GLU A 172 64.32 -36.39 -70.74
N GLU A 173 63.47 -37.39 -70.93
CA GLU A 173 62.28 -37.68 -71.74
C GLU A 173 61.68 -38.99 -71.17
N LYS A 174 60.35 -39.16 -71.26
CA LYS A 174 59.56 -40.43 -71.47
C LYS A 174 59.75 -41.58 -70.44
N ASN A 175 58.72 -42.30 -69.99
CA ASN A 175 57.73 -42.98 -70.82
C ASN A 175 56.56 -43.54 -69.98
N ALA A 176 55.45 -43.78 -70.68
CA ALA A 176 54.13 -44.19 -70.22
C ALA A 176 54.00 -45.61 -69.64
N LYS A 177 52.92 -45.83 -68.84
CA LYS A 177 51.80 -46.78 -69.03
C LYS A 177 50.99 -46.86 -67.71
N LYS A 178 49.68 -46.56 -67.68
CA LYS A 178 48.50 -47.45 -68.00
C LYS A 178 48.54 -48.73 -67.17
N GLU A 179 47.52 -49.23 -66.48
CA GLU A 179 46.03 -49.25 -66.52
C GLU A 179 45.62 -49.64 -65.06
N GLU A 180 44.41 -49.50 -64.53
CA GLU A 180 43.04 -49.50 -65.05
C GLU A 180 42.13 -48.78 -64.05
#